data_AF-A0A6N3EYH2-F1
#
_entry.id   AF-A0A6N3EYH2-F1
#
_cell.length_a   1.000
_cell.length_b   1.000
_cell.length_c   1.000
_cell.angle_alpha   90.00
_cell.angle_beta   90.00
_cell.angle_gamma   90.00
#
_symmetry.space_group_name_H-M   'P 1'
#
loop_
_entity.id
_entity.type
_entity.pdbx_description
1 polymer ?
#
loop_
_entity_poly.entity_id
_entity_poly.type
_entity_poly.pdbx_seq_one_letter_code
_entity_poly.pdbx_strand_id
1 'polypeptide(L)'
;MKILIDNGHGENTPGKRSPDGTFREYAYTREIADEVVRELAKRGYVAERIVKESLDVPLAERARRVNEVCARYGANNVLLVSIHCNAAGSGEWMNARGWSAYTTKGKTKADELANRMYDAAACFITGQKIRRDYSDGDPDWEENFYILSKTKCPAVLTENFFMDNKEDIAYLTSMEGKQNIVNTHVEGIIQYIKEYEK
;
A
#
# COMPACT_ATOMS: atom_id res chain seq x y z
N MET A 1 -4.83 0.58 18.13
CA MET A 1 -5.57 0.54 16.84
C MET A 1 -5.42 -0.85 16.20
N LYS A 2 -6.38 -1.33 15.39
CA LYS A 2 -6.24 -2.52 14.54
C LYS A 2 -5.68 -2.11 13.17
N ILE A 3 -4.61 -2.76 12.73
CA ILE A 3 -3.94 -2.46 11.46
C ILE A 3 -4.28 -3.56 10.46
N LEU A 4 -4.93 -3.19 9.37
CA LEU A 4 -5.27 -4.11 8.30
C LEU A 4 -4.36 -3.85 7.11
N ILE A 5 -3.76 -4.92 6.58
CA ILE A 5 -2.93 -4.87 5.39
C ILE A 5 -3.63 -5.62 4.25
N ASP A 6 -3.77 -4.98 3.10
CA ASP A 6 -4.29 -5.59 1.89
C ASP A 6 -3.15 -5.78 0.89
N ASN A 7 -2.81 -7.03 0.60
CA ASN A 7 -1.85 -7.33 -0.46
C ASN A 7 -2.58 -7.37 -1.81
N GLY A 8 -2.17 -6.51 -2.74
CA GLY A 8 -2.81 -6.38 -4.05
C GLY A 8 -2.85 -7.69 -4.84
N HIS A 9 -3.99 -7.94 -5.48
CA HIS A 9 -4.20 -9.02 -6.45
C HIS A 9 -4.06 -10.45 -5.91
N GLY A 10 -4.14 -11.43 -6.80
CA GLY A 10 -3.84 -12.84 -6.56
C GLY A 10 -3.14 -13.47 -7.75
N GLU A 11 -2.74 -14.73 -7.61
CA GLU A 11 -1.93 -15.44 -8.61
C GLU A 11 -2.57 -15.47 -10.00
N ASN A 12 -3.89 -15.56 -10.05
CA ASN A 12 -4.69 -15.68 -11.27
C ASN A 12 -5.07 -14.32 -11.91
N THR A 13 -4.64 -13.18 -11.37
CA THR A 13 -4.98 -11.86 -11.93
C THR A 13 -4.26 -11.63 -13.27
N PRO A 14 -4.99 -11.43 -14.39
CA PRO A 14 -4.38 -11.17 -15.69
C PRO A 14 -3.61 -9.84 -15.72
N GLY A 15 -2.51 -9.78 -16.48
CA GLY A 15 -1.79 -8.54 -16.75
C GLY A 15 -0.97 -7.94 -15.60
N LYS A 16 -1.12 -8.41 -14.35
CA LYS A 16 -0.41 -7.88 -13.17
C LYS A 16 1.01 -8.44 -13.01
N ARG A 17 1.85 -8.15 -14.01
CA ARG A 17 3.22 -8.65 -14.16
C ARG A 17 4.08 -7.71 -15.01
N SER A 18 5.40 -7.86 -14.92
CA SER A 18 6.32 -7.23 -15.86
C SER A 18 6.12 -7.74 -17.30
N PRO A 19 6.50 -6.96 -18.33
CA PRO A 19 6.45 -7.37 -19.74
C PRO A 19 7.09 -8.73 -20.04
N ASP A 20 8.18 -9.07 -19.35
CA ASP A 20 8.86 -10.37 -19.48
C ASP A 20 8.29 -11.48 -18.56
N GLY A 21 7.32 -11.14 -17.71
CA GLY A 21 6.62 -12.05 -16.81
C GLY A 21 7.40 -12.51 -15.59
N THR A 22 8.64 -12.03 -15.39
CA THR A 22 9.54 -12.43 -14.30
C THR A 22 9.13 -11.81 -12.95
N PHE A 23 8.57 -10.60 -12.97
CA PHE A 23 7.99 -9.96 -11.80
C PHE A 23 6.47 -10.15 -11.81
N ARG A 24 5.91 -10.59 -10.69
CA ARG A 24 4.46 -10.76 -10.48
C ARG A 24 4.03 -9.92 -9.30
N GLU A 25 3.09 -8.99 -9.53
CA GLU A 25 2.66 -8.04 -8.50
C GLU A 25 2.13 -8.78 -7.25
N TYR A 26 1.27 -9.79 -7.42
CA TYR A 26 0.68 -10.53 -6.30
C TYR A 26 1.72 -11.20 -5.38
N ALA A 27 2.86 -11.63 -5.95
CA ALA A 27 3.91 -12.31 -5.21
C ALA A 27 4.70 -11.30 -4.38
N TYR A 28 5.07 -10.18 -5.01
CA TYR A 28 5.77 -9.08 -4.35
C TYR A 28 4.93 -8.44 -3.24
N THR A 29 3.69 -8.04 -3.54
CA THR A 29 2.82 -7.35 -2.56
C THR A 29 2.53 -8.22 -1.34
N ARG A 30 2.41 -9.54 -1.54
CA ARG A 30 2.24 -10.50 -0.44
C ARG A 30 3.49 -10.62 0.42
N GLU A 31 4.67 -10.74 -0.19
CA GLU A 31 5.94 -10.77 0.51
C GLU A 31 6.10 -9.53 1.40
N ILE A 32 5.89 -8.34 0.83
CA ILE A 32 5.95 -7.07 1.57
C ILE A 32 4.89 -7.02 2.66
N ALA A 33 3.65 -7.41 2.39
CA ALA A 33 2.58 -7.38 3.38
C ALA A 33 2.84 -8.31 4.58
N ASP A 34 3.35 -9.53 4.33
CA ASP A 34 3.77 -10.46 5.39
C ASP A 34 4.91 -9.88 6.24
N GLU A 35 5.87 -9.22 5.60
CA GLU A 35 6.96 -8.54 6.28
C GLU A 35 6.48 -7.37 7.15
N VAL A 36 5.62 -6.50 6.62
CA VAL A 36 5.03 -5.36 7.34
C VAL A 36 4.25 -5.84 8.56
N VAL A 37 3.41 -6.86 8.41
CA VAL A 37 2.67 -7.46 9.54
C VAL A 37 3.63 -7.98 10.60
N ARG A 38 4.70 -8.67 10.20
CA ARG A 38 5.69 -9.21 11.12
C ARG A 38 6.45 -8.13 11.88
N GLU A 39 6.91 -7.09 11.18
CA GLU A 39 7.66 -5.99 11.78
C GLU A 39 6.80 -5.15 12.73
N LEU A 40 5.52 -4.91 12.39
CA LEU A 40 4.56 -4.29 13.29
C LEU A 40 4.34 -5.14 14.55
N ALA A 41 4.18 -6.46 14.40
CA ALA A 41 3.98 -7.37 15.53
C ALA A 41 5.19 -7.39 16.49
N LYS A 42 6.42 -7.38 15.95
CA LYS A 42 7.65 -7.27 16.76
C LYS A 42 7.69 -6.01 17.61
N ARG A 43 6.98 -4.96 17.20
CA ARG A 43 6.91 -3.66 17.87
C ARG A 43 5.67 -3.50 18.75
N GLY A 44 4.92 -4.59 18.97
CA GLY A 44 3.75 -4.62 19.84
C GLY A 44 2.44 -4.16 19.19
N TYR A 45 2.43 -3.92 17.88
CA TYR A 45 1.23 -3.52 17.15
C TYR A 45 0.45 -4.73 16.64
N VAL A 46 -0.89 -4.65 16.65
CA VAL A 46 -1.75 -5.74 16.17
C VAL A 46 -2.12 -5.51 14.71
N ALA A 47 -1.41 -6.19 13.82
CA ALA A 47 -1.61 -6.14 12.38
C ALA A 47 -2.02 -7.51 11.80
N GLU A 48 -2.84 -7.52 10.76
CA GLU A 48 -3.15 -8.73 9.99
C GLU A 48 -3.44 -8.43 8.52
N ARG A 49 -3.22 -9.43 7.64
CA ARG A 49 -3.66 -9.36 6.25
C ARG A 49 -5.14 -9.68 6.11
N ILE A 50 -5.85 -8.92 5.26
CA ILE A 50 -7.26 -9.16 4.95
C ILE A 50 -7.47 -10.23 3.87
N VAL A 51 -6.46 -10.48 3.04
CA VAL A 51 -6.42 -11.57 2.06
C VAL A 51 -5.37 -12.57 2.51
N LYS A 52 -5.79 -13.80 2.78
CA LYS A 52 -4.92 -14.90 3.23
C LYS A 52 -4.68 -15.89 2.09
N GLU A 53 -5.66 -16.00 1.20
CA GLU A 53 -5.72 -16.84 0.01
C GLU A 53 -4.67 -16.44 -1.02
N SER A 54 -4.20 -17.38 -1.86
CA SER A 54 -3.30 -17.08 -3.00
C SER A 54 -4.04 -16.59 -4.24
N LEU A 55 -5.28 -17.04 -4.44
CA LEU A 55 -6.16 -16.59 -5.52
C LEU A 55 -6.72 -15.20 -5.23
N ASP A 56 -7.04 -14.48 -6.30
CA ASP A 56 -7.52 -13.11 -6.19
C ASP A 56 -8.91 -13.08 -5.53
N VAL A 57 -9.05 -12.18 -4.55
CA VAL A 57 -10.28 -11.94 -3.81
C VAL A 57 -10.96 -10.71 -4.42
N PRO A 58 -12.27 -10.79 -4.77
CA PRO A 58 -12.98 -9.65 -5.34
C PRO A 58 -12.90 -8.40 -4.45
N LEU A 59 -12.80 -7.22 -5.06
CA LEU A 59 -12.67 -5.95 -4.33
C LEU A 59 -13.82 -5.71 -3.33
N ALA A 60 -15.03 -6.13 -3.69
CA ALA A 60 -16.19 -6.09 -2.80
C ALA A 60 -15.99 -6.94 -1.53
N GLU A 61 -15.41 -8.12 -1.68
CA GLU A 61 -15.11 -9.01 -0.55
C GLU A 61 -13.98 -8.46 0.32
N ARG A 62 -12.93 -7.89 -0.29
CA ARG A 62 -11.85 -7.20 0.45
C ARG A 62 -12.40 -6.06 1.32
N ALA A 63 -13.23 -5.18 0.74
CA ALA A 63 -13.86 -4.09 1.46
C ALA A 63 -14.84 -4.59 2.54
N ARG A 64 -15.59 -5.67 2.27
CA ARG A 64 -16.49 -6.30 3.24
C ARG A 64 -15.71 -6.76 4.49
N ARG A 65 -14.60 -7.49 4.31
CA ARG A 65 -13.75 -7.98 5.40
C ARG A 65 -13.23 -6.84 6.28
N VAL A 66 -12.74 -5.76 5.66
CA VAL A 66 -12.30 -4.55 6.39
C VAL A 66 -13.45 -3.97 7.21
N ASN A 67 -14.62 -3.80 6.59
CA ASN A 67 -15.77 -3.21 7.25
C ASN A 67 -16.34 -4.06 8.39
N GLU A 68 -16.19 -5.38 8.37
CA GLU A 68 -16.52 -6.25 9.50
C GLU A 68 -15.63 -5.98 10.71
N VAL A 69 -14.33 -5.76 10.49
CA VAL A 69 -13.41 -5.36 11.56
C VAL A 69 -13.78 -3.97 12.08
N CYS A 70 -14.09 -3.02 11.19
CA CYS A 70 -14.60 -1.70 11.60
C CYS A 70 -15.88 -1.77 12.43
N ALA A 71 -16.81 -2.68 12.10
CA ALA A 71 -18.03 -2.88 12.87
C ALA A 71 -17.74 -3.47 14.27
N ARG A 72 -16.71 -4.33 14.39
CA ARG A 72 -16.32 -4.96 15.66
C ARG A 72 -15.57 -4.02 16.60
N TYR A 73 -14.65 -3.21 16.07
CA TYR A 73 -13.73 -2.38 16.87
C TYR A 73 -14.06 -0.89 16.85
N GLY A 74 -14.97 -0.47 15.98
CA GLY A 74 -15.23 0.93 15.65
C GLY A 74 -14.28 1.43 14.57
N ALA A 75 -14.81 2.11 13.55
CA ALA A 75 -14.04 2.54 12.38
C ALA A 75 -12.86 3.50 12.71
N ASN A 76 -12.95 4.26 13.81
CA ASN A 76 -11.87 5.11 14.29
C ASN A 76 -10.70 4.33 14.93
N ASN A 77 -10.89 3.06 15.23
CA ASN A 77 -9.89 2.18 15.84
C ASN A 77 -9.32 1.17 14.85
N VAL A 78 -9.55 1.37 13.54
CA VAL A 78 -9.05 0.53 12.46
C VAL A 78 -8.38 1.44 11.44
N LEU A 79 -7.30 0.98 10.80
CA LEU A 79 -6.76 1.58 9.58
C LEU A 79 -6.49 0.48 8.55
N LEU A 80 -6.42 0.88 7.28
CA LEU A 80 -6.12 0.01 6.15
C LEU A 80 -4.96 0.57 5.33
N VAL A 81 -4.03 -0.31 4.96
CA VAL A 81 -3.01 -0.02 3.94
C VAL A 81 -3.04 -1.09 2.87
N SER A 82 -3.30 -0.71 1.63
CA SER A 82 -3.32 -1.59 0.46
C SER A 82 -2.02 -1.43 -0.34
N ILE A 83 -1.31 -2.53 -0.57
CA ILE A 83 0.05 -2.56 -1.13
C ILE A 83 -0.01 -3.06 -2.57
N HIS A 84 0.42 -2.23 -3.50
CA HIS A 84 0.38 -2.45 -4.95
C HIS A 84 1.70 -2.06 -5.64
N CYS A 85 1.80 -2.40 -6.93
CA CYS A 85 2.79 -1.85 -7.86
C CYS A 85 2.09 -1.29 -9.11
N ASN A 86 2.55 -0.13 -9.56
CA ASN A 86 1.94 0.59 -10.66
C ASN A 86 2.31 -0.04 -12.01
N ALA A 87 1.60 0.33 -13.06
CA ALA A 87 2.02 0.14 -14.44
C ALA A 87 1.52 1.30 -15.29
N ALA A 88 2.34 1.76 -16.24
CA ALA A 88 1.97 2.81 -17.18
C ALA A 88 1.48 2.26 -18.53
N GLY A 89 1.90 1.06 -18.90
CA GLY A 89 1.58 0.38 -20.15
C GLY A 89 0.55 -0.73 -19.96
N SER A 90 0.37 -1.52 -21.02
CA SER A 90 -0.55 -2.67 -21.06
C SER A 90 0.19 -3.97 -21.40
N GLY A 91 1.46 -4.07 -20.97
CA GLY A 91 2.33 -5.21 -21.21
C GLY A 91 3.67 -4.87 -21.85
N GLU A 92 3.94 -3.59 -22.11
CA GLU A 92 5.19 -3.07 -22.67
C GLU A 92 6.11 -2.49 -21.60
N TRP A 93 7.42 -2.44 -21.89
CA TRP A 93 8.36 -1.73 -21.03
C TRP A 93 8.17 -0.23 -21.14
N MET A 94 8.06 0.44 -19.99
CA MET A 94 7.78 1.87 -19.85
C MET A 94 8.87 2.59 -19.05
N ASN A 95 8.94 3.91 -19.23
CA ASN A 95 9.87 4.78 -18.51
C ASN A 95 9.24 5.44 -17.27
N ALA A 96 7.92 5.32 -17.09
CA ALA A 96 7.24 5.78 -15.88
C ALA A 96 7.78 5.03 -14.67
N ARG A 97 7.97 5.75 -13.57
CA ARG A 97 8.63 5.21 -12.38
C ARG A 97 8.29 5.98 -11.12
N GLY A 98 8.56 5.36 -9.98
CA GLY A 98 8.51 6.00 -8.66
C GLY A 98 7.37 5.53 -7.77
N TRP A 99 7.55 5.73 -6.47
CA TRP A 99 6.59 5.43 -5.41
C TRP A 99 5.50 6.50 -5.30
N SER A 100 4.28 6.13 -4.94
CA SER A 100 3.18 7.05 -4.62
C SER A 100 2.19 6.44 -3.65
N ALA A 101 1.47 7.28 -2.91
CA ALA A 101 0.30 6.88 -2.12
C ALA A 101 -0.97 7.57 -2.64
N TYR A 102 -2.08 6.85 -2.52
CA TYR A 102 -3.41 7.23 -2.98
C TYR A 102 -4.43 7.15 -1.85
N THR A 103 -5.35 8.11 -1.82
CA THR A 103 -6.50 8.14 -0.90
C THR A 103 -7.81 8.27 -1.68
N THR A 104 -8.94 8.22 -0.98
CA THR A 104 -10.24 8.56 -1.56
C THR A 104 -10.39 10.07 -1.65
N LYS A 105 -11.14 10.54 -2.65
CA LYS A 105 -11.42 11.98 -2.82
C LYS A 105 -12.04 12.65 -1.60
N GLY A 106 -11.56 13.86 -1.30
CA GLY A 106 -11.94 14.73 -0.21
C GLY A 106 -11.04 14.59 1.01
N LYS A 107 -11.03 15.63 1.85
CA LYS A 107 -10.21 15.68 3.07
C LYS A 107 -10.73 14.74 4.16
N THR A 108 -9.94 13.74 4.50
CA THR A 108 -10.26 12.71 5.49
C THR A 108 -9.08 12.42 6.42
N LYS A 109 -9.25 11.40 7.29
CA LYS A 109 -8.14 10.86 8.08
C LYS A 109 -7.16 10.01 7.25
N ALA A 110 -7.53 9.64 6.02
CA ALA A 110 -6.67 8.88 5.12
C ALA A 110 -5.51 9.74 4.61
N ASP A 111 -5.76 11.02 4.39
CA ASP A 111 -4.80 12.05 3.97
C ASP A 111 -3.70 12.19 5.03
N GLU A 112 -4.07 12.23 6.31
CA GLU A 112 -3.10 12.24 7.41
C GLU A 112 -2.29 10.94 7.49
N LEU A 113 -2.89 9.78 7.21
CA LEU A 113 -2.14 8.53 7.09
C LEU A 113 -1.18 8.58 5.90
N ALA A 114 -1.62 9.11 4.74
CA ALA A 114 -0.80 9.24 3.55
C ALA A 114 0.37 10.20 3.76
N ASN A 115 0.17 11.33 4.46
CA ASN A 115 1.22 12.25 4.87
C ASN A 115 2.34 11.54 5.64
N ARG A 116 1.97 10.71 6.64
CA ARG A 116 2.95 9.93 7.41
C ARG A 116 3.65 8.87 6.55
N MET A 117 2.97 8.30 5.56
CA MET A 117 3.60 7.41 4.58
C MET A 117 4.60 8.15 3.68
N TYR A 118 4.29 9.37 3.22
CA TYR A 118 5.21 10.19 2.44
C TYR A 118 6.42 10.65 3.26
N ASP A 119 6.24 10.99 4.53
CA ASP A 119 7.33 11.32 5.44
C ASP A 119 8.26 10.13 5.62
N ALA A 120 7.70 8.93 5.88
CA ALA A 120 8.48 7.71 5.96
C ALA A 120 9.16 7.35 4.62
N ALA A 121 8.47 7.53 3.49
CA ALA A 121 9.04 7.34 2.16
C ALA A 121 10.26 8.25 1.93
N ALA A 122 10.16 9.53 2.31
CA ALA A 122 11.26 10.48 2.21
C ALA A 122 12.48 10.10 3.07
N CYS A 123 12.28 9.37 4.17
CA CYS A 123 13.37 8.88 5.01
C CYS A 123 14.07 7.63 4.43
N PHE A 124 13.32 6.67 3.88
CA PHE A 124 13.88 5.36 3.51
C PHE A 124 14.15 5.19 2.00
N ILE A 125 13.38 5.85 1.14
CA ILE A 125 13.51 5.74 -0.31
C ILE A 125 14.48 6.83 -0.78
N THR A 126 15.78 6.54 -0.70
CA THR A 126 16.84 7.51 -1.04
C THR A 126 17.38 7.26 -2.45
N GLY A 127 17.31 8.29 -3.30
CA GLY A 127 17.80 8.21 -4.69
C GLY A 127 16.80 7.63 -5.70
N GLN A 128 15.62 7.17 -5.27
CA GLN A 128 14.52 6.79 -6.16
C GLN A 128 13.43 7.87 -6.16
N LYS A 129 12.61 7.86 -7.21
CA LYS A 129 11.55 8.87 -7.39
C LYS A 129 10.39 8.62 -6.44
N ILE A 130 9.99 9.66 -5.71
CA ILE A 130 8.71 9.72 -4.96
C ILE A 130 7.80 10.69 -5.71
N ARG A 131 6.68 10.19 -6.23
CA ARG A 131 5.67 10.95 -6.97
C ARG A 131 4.65 11.52 -5.99
N ARG A 132 4.34 12.81 -6.15
CA ARG A 132 3.34 13.53 -5.37
C ARG A 132 2.38 14.24 -6.32
N ASP A 133 1.12 14.34 -5.95
CA ASP A 133 0.20 15.32 -6.49
C ASP A 133 -0.04 16.35 -5.37
N TYR A 134 -0.25 17.63 -5.70
CA TYR A 134 -0.53 18.69 -4.72
C TYR A 134 -1.74 19.52 -5.18
N SER A 135 -2.59 18.94 -6.03
CA SER A 135 -3.70 19.64 -6.68
C SER A 135 -4.78 20.11 -5.68
N ASP A 136 -4.87 19.48 -4.51
CA ASP A 136 -5.82 19.75 -3.41
C ASP A 136 -5.16 20.14 -2.06
N GLY A 137 -3.83 20.12 -2.01
CA GLY A 137 -3.01 20.77 -0.98
C GLY A 137 -2.19 19.85 -0.08
N ASP A 138 -2.20 18.55 -0.31
CA ASP A 138 -1.36 17.55 0.35
C ASP A 138 -0.67 16.67 -0.73
N PRO A 139 0.26 15.74 -0.41
CA PRO A 139 1.12 15.10 -1.40
C PRO A 139 0.50 13.86 -2.07
N ASP A 140 -0.66 13.40 -1.63
CA ASP A 140 -1.26 12.17 -2.13
C ASP A 140 -2.06 12.35 -3.41
N TRP A 141 -2.33 11.23 -4.06
CA TRP A 141 -3.13 11.19 -5.28
C TRP A 141 -4.55 10.77 -4.91
N GLU A 142 -5.56 11.57 -5.23
CA GLU A 142 -6.94 11.18 -4.95
C GLU A 142 -7.55 10.32 -6.06
N GLU A 143 -7.96 9.10 -5.72
CA GLU A 143 -8.63 8.18 -6.65
C GLU A 143 -9.82 7.46 -6.02
N ASN A 144 -10.80 7.12 -6.87
CA ASN A 144 -11.99 6.38 -6.44
C ASN A 144 -11.79 4.86 -6.47
N PHE A 145 -10.60 4.38 -6.09
CA PHE A 145 -10.36 2.94 -6.01
C PHE A 145 -11.37 2.29 -5.05
N TYR A 146 -11.87 1.11 -5.43
CA TYR A 146 -12.96 0.47 -4.70
C TYR A 146 -12.59 0.24 -3.23
N ILE A 147 -11.36 -0.23 -2.99
CA ILE A 147 -10.88 -0.52 -1.63
C ILE A 147 -10.77 0.75 -0.78
N LEU A 148 -10.49 1.92 -1.37
CA LEU A 148 -10.42 3.20 -0.66
C LEU A 148 -11.83 3.74 -0.38
N SER A 149 -12.66 3.78 -1.43
CA SER A 149 -14.00 4.40 -1.39
C SER A 149 -15.07 3.57 -0.67
N LYS A 150 -14.85 2.25 -0.49
CA LYS A 150 -15.84 1.34 0.11
C LYS A 150 -15.46 0.84 1.50
N THR A 151 -14.37 1.32 2.08
CA THR A 151 -14.00 1.03 3.47
C THR A 151 -14.34 2.19 4.39
N LYS A 152 -14.74 1.87 5.62
CA LYS A 152 -15.21 2.86 6.62
C LYS A 152 -14.10 3.50 7.45
N CYS A 153 -12.91 2.89 7.48
CA CYS A 153 -11.75 3.39 8.21
C CYS A 153 -10.85 4.23 7.30
N PRO A 154 -9.87 4.98 7.85
CA PRO A 154 -8.78 5.55 7.07
C PRO A 154 -8.12 4.45 6.23
N ALA A 155 -7.99 4.69 4.92
CA ALA A 155 -7.46 3.72 3.97
C ALA A 155 -6.53 4.41 2.99
N VAL A 156 -5.32 3.89 2.85
CA VAL A 156 -4.31 4.34 1.87
C VAL A 156 -3.94 3.19 0.97
N LEU A 157 -3.77 3.45 -0.33
CA LEU A 157 -3.20 2.51 -1.28
C LEU A 157 -1.83 3.03 -1.71
N THR A 158 -0.79 2.23 -1.51
CA THR A 158 0.56 2.56 -1.96
C THR A 158 0.86 1.85 -3.28
N GLU A 159 1.28 2.63 -4.27
CA GLU A 159 1.89 2.13 -5.48
C GLU A 159 3.42 2.14 -5.30
N ASN A 160 3.97 0.99 -4.96
CA ASN A 160 5.37 0.81 -4.63
C ASN A 160 6.21 0.66 -5.89
N PHE A 161 6.25 1.68 -6.75
CA PHE A 161 6.96 1.69 -8.03
C PHE A 161 6.27 0.91 -9.16
N PHE A 162 6.84 0.96 -10.36
CA PHE A 162 6.23 0.48 -11.60
C PHE A 162 6.73 -0.92 -11.98
N MET A 163 5.82 -1.89 -12.11
CA MET A 163 6.12 -3.26 -12.52
C MET A 163 6.47 -3.40 -14.01
N ASP A 164 6.32 -2.33 -14.79
CA ASP A 164 6.69 -2.25 -16.20
C ASP A 164 7.89 -1.33 -16.44
N ASN A 165 8.66 -1.01 -15.39
CA ASN A 165 9.91 -0.29 -15.48
C ASN A 165 11.09 -1.13 -14.95
N LYS A 166 12.15 -1.28 -15.75
CA LYS A 166 13.28 -2.17 -15.42
C LYS A 166 14.06 -1.73 -14.19
N GLU A 167 14.27 -0.42 -14.01
CA GLU A 167 15.03 0.11 -12.88
C GLU A 167 14.24 -0.03 -11.57
N ASP A 168 12.94 0.22 -11.63
CA ASP A 168 12.05 0.03 -10.49
C ASP A 168 11.97 -1.45 -10.09
N ILE A 169 11.83 -2.39 -11.03
CA ILE A 169 11.91 -3.84 -10.71
C ILE A 169 13.25 -4.20 -10.07
N ALA A 170 14.36 -3.70 -10.60
CA ALA A 170 15.69 -3.98 -10.04
C ALA A 170 15.79 -3.49 -8.58
N TYR A 171 15.22 -2.32 -8.29
CA TYR A 171 15.11 -1.82 -6.92
C TYR A 171 14.19 -2.69 -6.06
N LEU A 172 12.95 -2.96 -6.50
CA LEU A 172 11.96 -3.75 -5.76
C LEU A 172 12.40 -5.18 -5.47
N THR A 173 13.24 -5.76 -6.32
CA THR A 173 13.74 -7.13 -6.13
C THR A 173 15.04 -7.20 -5.34
N SER A 174 15.68 -6.05 -5.10
CA SER A 174 16.87 -5.95 -4.24
C SER A 174 16.50 -6.07 -2.75
N MET A 175 17.45 -6.56 -1.94
CA MET A 175 17.28 -6.64 -0.48
C MET A 175 17.02 -5.25 0.13
N GLU A 176 17.77 -4.24 -0.32
CA GLU A 176 17.64 -2.86 0.13
C GLU A 176 16.27 -2.27 -0.22
N GLY A 177 15.82 -2.40 -1.47
CA GLY A 177 14.53 -1.87 -1.90
C GLY A 177 13.36 -2.51 -1.16
N LYS A 178 13.37 -3.84 -0.98
CA LYS A 178 12.35 -4.53 -0.16
C LYS A 178 12.32 -3.99 1.27
N GLN A 179 13.49 -3.87 1.91
CA GLN A 179 13.58 -3.38 3.27
C GLN A 179 13.13 -1.92 3.39
N ASN A 180 13.48 -1.07 2.42
CA ASN A 180 13.06 0.32 2.39
C ASN A 180 11.54 0.44 2.26
N ILE A 181 10.92 -0.33 1.35
CA ILE A 181 9.46 -0.37 1.23
C ILE A 181 8.80 -0.82 2.53
N VAL A 182 9.29 -1.87 3.17
CA VAL A 182 8.79 -2.35 4.45
C VAL A 182 8.90 -1.26 5.52
N ASN A 183 10.07 -0.64 5.63
CA ASN A 183 10.31 0.43 6.60
C ASN A 183 9.38 1.64 6.36
N THR A 184 9.17 2.03 5.10
CA THR A 184 8.21 3.08 4.73
C THR A 184 6.82 2.78 5.27
N HIS A 185 6.29 1.58 5.03
CA HIS A 185 4.96 1.21 5.53
C HIS A 185 4.90 1.14 7.05
N VAL A 186 5.87 0.46 7.67
CA VAL A 186 5.85 0.23 9.11
C VAL A 186 5.98 1.56 9.87
N GLU A 187 6.94 2.42 9.49
CA GLU A 187 7.11 3.71 10.15
C GLU A 187 5.96 4.68 9.85
N GLY A 188 5.45 4.71 8.61
CA GLY A 188 4.29 5.55 8.27
C GLY A 188 3.05 5.19 9.11
N ILE A 189 2.77 3.89 9.26
CA ILE A 189 1.68 3.38 10.12
C ILE A 189 1.92 3.76 11.59
N ILE A 190 3.13 3.53 12.10
CA ILE A 190 3.46 3.81 13.51
C ILE A 190 3.36 5.30 13.83
N GLN A 191 3.87 6.17 12.94
CA GLN A 191 3.79 7.62 13.10
C GLN A 191 2.34 8.09 13.14
N TYR A 192 1.49 7.59 12.23
CA TYR A 192 0.06 7.87 12.25
C TYR A 192 -0.58 7.45 13.59
N ILE A 193 -0.34 6.22 14.04
CA ILE A 193 -0.95 5.72 15.28
C ILE A 193 -0.54 6.57 16.49
N LYS A 194 0.74 6.95 16.59
CA LYS A 194 1.26 7.78 17.69
C LYS A 194 0.63 9.18 17.76
N GLU A 195 0.13 9.69 16.63
CA GLU A 195 -0.56 10.98 16.57
C GLU A 195 -1.99 10.90 17.12
N TYR A 196 -2.67 9.76 16.89
CA TYR A 196 -4.09 9.56 17.21
C TYR A 196 -4.37 8.71 18.47
N GLU A 197 -3.35 8.13 19.10
CA GLU A 197 -3.47 7.42 20.39
C GLU A 197 -3.05 8.29 21.61
N LYS A 198 -2.87 9.61 21.44
CA LYS A 198 -2.71 10.56 22.56
C LYS A 198 -4.05 10.95 23.17
#